data_AF-A0ABD3F484-F1
#
_entry.id   AF-A0ABD3F484-F1
#
_cell.length_a   1.000
_cell.length_b   1.000
_cell.length_c   1.000
_cell.angle_alpha   90.00
_cell.angle_beta   90.00
_cell.angle_gamma   90.00
#
_symmetry.space_group_name_H-M   'P 1'
#
loop_
_entity.id
_entity.type
_entity.pdbx_description
1 polymer ?
#
loop_
_entity_poly.entity_id
_entity_poly.type
_entity_poly.pdbx_seq_one_letter_code
_entity_poly.pdbx_strand_id
1 'polypeptide(L)'
;MAPTTATGRMNSAWNNDELSHLVQAWEEVVEAPRDRLLLAAGERATLHARFSALSSSSKRSLSSVTRQHHRLCTSYRLIVETNRKSLRDGTPGWFDLSLAEQHELRRVHNKKEKGMTVLSLELFGKLDRICGGKEDSTATTTGTAKKELKQPKPSHKKKKPVVLDTEEDADVVDQPKNAWTTKHWAMFVDAWQEAVDEFIELGNEPDEKVKLPNWLIRRKFVALGGPPDTSVGSITAKKRCIIQSYNFIQQCVAGLENLDGSDWFECTFNERFRLQRRLVSPKSSQRVGCEIDRDTYEKIGAVLEKEEVLGATTATGHKRKRSVKVHKASISSEEELEPRSPSAPRSEEASDPEDSQVTYSAVYDEESLVDEKVVESLLEAQNARFEQLLHDLREERMEERKQNQAMLLEILHHRTPVEDPSQGVSDVESLVGKQQEQLVDLFAQMHKERQQEREDFHGMLRQLSSQPTPKPRRKQDRTVHEGRDEAAGVKARLPKRSRRPSNTGNWELLNYD
;
A
#
# COMPACT_ATOMS: atom_id res chain seq x y z
N MET A 1 -15.04 -31.23 49.33
CA MET A 1 -15.52 -30.70 48.04
C MET A 1 -14.78 -29.40 47.79
N ALA A 2 -13.84 -29.39 46.84
CA ALA A 2 -13.07 -28.19 46.51
C ALA A 2 -13.92 -27.28 45.61
N PRO A 3 -13.95 -25.96 45.87
CA PRO A 3 -14.71 -25.03 45.03
C PRO A 3 -14.03 -24.90 43.67
N THR A 4 -14.66 -25.43 42.64
CA THR A 4 -14.31 -25.20 41.24
C THR A 4 -14.58 -23.72 40.93
N THR A 5 -13.54 -22.89 41.00
CA THR A 5 -13.61 -21.50 40.59
C THR A 5 -13.88 -21.46 39.09
N ALA A 6 -15.13 -21.15 38.73
CA ALA A 6 -15.52 -20.90 37.36
C ALA A 6 -14.84 -19.62 36.86
N THR A 7 -13.62 -19.76 36.33
CA THR A 7 -12.96 -18.70 35.58
C THR A 7 -13.82 -18.38 34.37
N GLY A 8 -14.51 -17.23 34.41
CA GLY A 8 -15.30 -16.75 33.29
C GLY A 8 -14.47 -16.81 32.01
N ARG A 9 -14.97 -17.53 31.00
CA ARG A 9 -14.35 -17.67 29.68
C ARG A 9 -14.24 -16.29 29.04
N MET A 10 -13.18 -15.57 29.35
CA MET A 10 -12.72 -14.50 28.48
C MET A 10 -12.33 -15.17 27.18
N ASN A 11 -13.05 -14.84 26.10
CA ASN A 11 -12.82 -15.31 24.74
C ASN A 11 -11.49 -14.74 24.20
N SER A 12 -10.38 -15.05 24.87
CA SER A 12 -9.06 -14.86 24.29
C SER A 12 -8.92 -15.92 23.22
N ALA A 13 -8.70 -15.47 21.98
CA ALA A 13 -8.39 -16.36 20.87
C ALA A 13 -7.13 -17.20 21.10
N TRP A 14 -6.37 -16.94 22.17
CA TRP A 14 -5.19 -17.67 22.64
C TRP A 14 -5.39 -18.12 24.09
N ASN A 15 -5.26 -19.42 24.35
CA ASN A 15 -5.31 -19.94 25.72
C ASN A 15 -3.95 -19.73 26.44
N ASN A 16 -3.91 -19.95 27.75
CA ASN A 16 -2.70 -19.68 28.54
C ASN A 16 -1.53 -20.62 28.16
N ASP A 17 -1.82 -21.88 27.85
CA ASP A 17 -0.83 -22.88 27.45
C ASP A 17 -0.16 -22.52 26.11
N GLU A 18 -0.95 -22.07 25.12
CA GLU A 18 -0.45 -21.56 23.84
C GLU A 18 0.44 -20.33 24.03
N LEU A 19 0.08 -19.42 24.95
CA LEU A 19 0.93 -18.27 25.27
C LEU A 19 2.24 -18.71 25.93
N SER A 20 2.19 -19.70 26.83
CA SER A 20 3.37 -20.26 27.47
C SER A 20 4.31 -20.93 26.45
N HIS A 21 3.78 -21.75 25.54
CA HIS A 21 4.56 -22.33 24.44
C HIS A 21 5.15 -21.27 23.51
N LEU A 22 4.42 -20.18 23.24
CA LEU A 22 4.94 -19.07 22.42
C LEU A 22 6.11 -18.35 23.10
N VAL A 23 6.00 -18.06 24.40
CA VAL A 23 7.09 -17.42 25.16
C VAL A 23 8.30 -18.36 25.28
N GLN A 24 8.07 -19.66 25.45
CA GLN A 24 9.14 -20.66 25.45
C GLN A 24 9.84 -20.75 24.08
N ALA A 25 9.07 -20.84 22.99
CA ALA A 25 9.63 -20.83 21.64
C ALA A 25 10.44 -19.56 21.37
N TRP A 26 10.01 -18.42 21.92
CA TRP A 26 10.72 -17.15 21.80
C TRP A 26 12.06 -17.18 22.56
N GLU A 27 12.08 -17.70 23.78
CA GLU A 27 13.32 -17.88 24.55
C GLU A 27 14.34 -18.78 23.84
N GLU A 28 13.89 -19.82 23.13
CA GLU A 28 14.77 -20.72 22.36
C GLU A 28 15.32 -20.10 21.06
N VAL A 29 14.67 -19.07 20.51
CA VAL A 29 15.00 -18.51 19.18
C VAL A 29 15.87 -17.26 19.27
N VAL A 30 15.74 -16.48 20.35
CA VAL A 30 16.51 -15.24 20.50
C VAL A 30 17.80 -15.52 21.25
N GLU A 31 18.90 -15.54 20.49
CA GLU A 31 20.26 -15.56 21.04
C GLU A 31 20.60 -14.22 21.72
N ALA A 32 21.47 -14.25 22.73
CA ALA A 32 21.95 -13.04 23.37
C ALA A 32 22.74 -12.17 22.36
N PRO A 33 22.54 -10.83 22.33
CA PRO A 33 21.82 -10.02 23.31
C PRO A 33 20.30 -10.01 23.10
N ARG A 34 19.58 -10.32 24.19
CA ARG A 34 18.13 -10.57 24.22
C ARG A 34 17.26 -9.31 24.15
N ASP A 35 17.85 -8.15 23.89
CA ASP A 35 17.16 -6.85 23.88
C ASP A 35 16.42 -6.56 22.55
N ARG A 36 15.98 -7.62 21.84
CA ARG A 36 15.27 -7.52 20.57
C ARG A 36 13.79 -7.82 20.77
N LEU A 37 13.04 -6.80 21.19
CA LEU A 37 11.56 -6.80 21.11
C LEU A 37 11.03 -6.86 19.66
N LEU A 38 11.92 -6.75 18.67
CA LEU A 38 11.61 -6.84 17.25
C LEU A 38 12.41 -7.99 16.63
N LEU A 39 11.68 -8.98 16.11
CA LEU A 39 12.25 -10.12 15.40
C LEU A 39 12.42 -9.81 13.91
N ALA A 40 13.57 -10.15 13.36
CA ALA A 40 13.84 -10.16 11.92
C ALA A 40 12.90 -11.12 11.17
N ALA A 41 12.84 -11.03 9.84
CA ALA A 41 11.99 -11.91 9.03
C ALA A 41 12.35 -13.40 9.20
N GLY A 42 13.65 -13.73 9.26
CA GLY A 42 14.12 -15.10 9.50
C GLY A 42 13.76 -15.60 10.89
N GLU A 43 14.03 -14.81 11.94
CA GLU A 43 13.71 -15.15 13.33
C GLU A 43 12.20 -15.39 13.55
N ARG A 44 11.32 -14.67 12.84
CA ARG A 44 9.87 -14.91 12.89
C ARG A 44 9.48 -16.27 12.33
N ALA A 45 10.13 -16.74 11.27
CA ALA A 45 9.89 -18.07 10.71
C ALA A 45 10.37 -19.15 11.68
N THR A 46 11.55 -18.97 12.27
CA THR A 46 12.09 -19.88 13.29
C THR A 46 11.21 -19.93 14.54
N LEU A 47 10.71 -18.78 15.01
CA LEU A 47 9.74 -18.68 16.11
C LEU A 47 8.48 -19.50 15.83
N HIS A 48 7.91 -19.37 14.63
CA HIS A 48 6.73 -20.13 14.25
C HIS A 48 7.01 -21.62 14.20
N ALA A 49 8.13 -22.06 13.61
CA ALA A 49 8.51 -23.46 13.55
C ALA A 49 8.67 -24.06 14.97
N ARG A 50 9.36 -23.35 15.88
CA ARG A 50 9.52 -23.78 17.28
C ARG A 50 8.19 -23.80 18.03
N PHE A 51 7.37 -22.78 17.87
CA PHE A 51 6.02 -22.75 18.44
C PHE A 51 5.18 -23.94 17.97
N SER A 52 5.21 -24.27 16.68
CA SER A 52 4.48 -25.42 16.12
C SER A 52 5.02 -26.77 16.63
N ALA A 53 6.32 -26.87 16.93
CA ALA A 53 6.90 -28.07 17.55
C ALA A 53 6.46 -28.24 19.01
N LEU A 54 6.37 -27.15 19.78
CA LEU A 54 5.94 -27.18 21.18
C LEU A 54 4.41 -27.33 21.31
N SER A 55 3.65 -26.68 20.43
CA SER A 55 2.19 -26.73 20.44
C SER A 55 1.68 -27.91 19.62
N SER A 56 1.69 -29.10 20.22
CA SER A 56 1.26 -30.35 19.58
C SER A 56 -0.17 -30.33 19.01
N SER A 57 -1.05 -29.47 19.53
CA SER A 57 -2.47 -29.39 19.16
C SER A 57 -2.87 -28.14 18.39
N SER A 58 -2.06 -27.05 18.42
CA SER A 58 -2.47 -25.77 17.85
C SER A 58 -1.80 -25.48 16.50
N LYS A 59 -2.62 -25.49 15.45
CA LYS A 59 -2.20 -25.12 14.09
C LYS A 59 -2.41 -23.62 13.87
N ARG A 60 -1.57 -22.79 14.49
CA ARG A 60 -1.56 -21.33 14.20
C ARG A 60 -0.71 -21.04 12.98
N SER A 61 -1.17 -20.10 12.16
CA SER A 61 -0.38 -19.59 11.04
C SER A 61 0.77 -18.71 11.54
N LEU A 62 1.84 -18.62 10.74
CA LEU A 62 2.99 -17.72 10.96
C LEU A 62 2.55 -16.29 11.28
N SER A 63 1.60 -15.76 10.51
CA SER A 63 1.03 -14.42 10.70
C SER A 63 0.33 -14.26 12.05
N SER A 64 -0.37 -15.30 12.52
CA SER A 64 -1.04 -15.30 13.82
C SER A 64 -0.01 -15.29 14.96
N VAL A 65 1.00 -16.15 14.89
CA VAL A 65 2.11 -16.21 15.87
C VAL A 65 2.86 -14.89 15.94
N THR A 66 3.24 -14.34 14.78
CA THR A 66 3.96 -13.06 14.69
C THR A 66 3.14 -11.91 15.30
N ARG A 67 1.84 -11.85 14.99
CA ARG A 67 0.96 -10.81 15.55
C ARG A 67 0.81 -10.97 17.05
N GLN A 68 0.72 -12.20 17.54
CA GLN A 68 0.59 -12.46 18.97
C GLN A 68 1.87 -12.13 19.73
N HIS A 69 3.03 -12.50 19.19
CA HIS A 69 4.34 -12.08 19.69
C HIS A 69 4.43 -10.56 19.85
N HIS A 70 4.04 -9.80 18.81
CA HIS A 70 4.02 -8.34 18.87
C HIS A 70 3.10 -7.81 19.99
N ARG A 71 1.92 -8.42 20.17
CA ARG A 71 1.00 -8.06 21.27
C ARG A 71 1.58 -8.35 22.64
N LEU A 72 2.32 -9.45 22.81
CA LEU A 72 3.03 -9.76 24.05
C LEU A 72 4.11 -8.71 24.34
N CYS A 73 4.90 -8.32 23.33
CA CYS A 73 5.91 -7.26 23.45
C CYS A 73 5.31 -5.91 23.87
N THR A 74 4.19 -5.51 23.26
CA THR A 74 3.46 -4.30 23.65
C THR A 74 2.94 -4.41 25.08
N SER A 75 2.33 -5.54 25.45
CA SER A 75 1.83 -5.75 26.81
C SER A 75 2.95 -5.66 27.84
N TYR A 76 4.08 -6.33 27.58
CA TYR A 76 5.25 -6.31 28.45
C TYR A 76 5.78 -4.88 28.66
N ARG A 77 5.98 -4.11 27.58
CA ARG A 77 6.44 -2.70 27.66
C ARG A 77 5.51 -1.84 28.53
N LEU A 78 4.19 -1.99 28.39
CA LEU A 78 3.25 -1.23 29.23
C LEU A 78 3.39 -1.60 30.70
N ILE A 79 3.50 -2.90 31.02
CA ILE A 79 3.65 -3.37 32.40
C ILE A 79 4.95 -2.83 33.00
N VAL A 80 6.07 -2.95 32.30
CA VAL A 80 7.38 -2.43 32.75
C VAL A 80 7.33 -0.92 32.99
N GLU A 81 6.79 -0.14 32.05
CA GLU A 81 6.71 1.31 32.22
C GLU A 81 5.75 1.70 33.37
N THR A 82 4.66 0.96 33.56
CA THR A 82 3.73 1.19 34.67
C THR A 82 4.40 0.86 36.01
N ASN A 83 5.08 -0.28 36.13
CA ASN A 83 5.82 -0.66 37.34
C ASN A 83 6.93 0.34 37.65
N ARG A 84 7.64 0.84 36.63
CA ARG A 84 8.68 1.87 36.79
C ARG A 84 8.10 3.21 37.28
N LYS A 85 6.92 3.60 36.79
CA LYS A 85 6.20 4.78 37.29
C LYS A 85 5.71 4.57 38.73
N SER A 86 5.11 3.43 39.00
CA SER A 86 4.63 3.05 40.34
C SER A 86 5.74 3.09 41.38
N LEU A 87 6.94 2.60 41.05
CA LEU A 87 8.10 2.67 41.93
C LEU A 87 8.53 4.12 42.24
N ARG A 88 8.41 5.03 41.27
CA ARG A 88 8.74 6.46 41.44
C ARG A 88 7.69 7.20 42.26
N ASP A 89 6.42 6.88 42.02
CA ASP A 89 5.28 7.59 42.60
C ASP A 89 4.82 6.96 43.94
N GLY A 90 5.38 5.80 44.32
CA GLY A 90 4.97 5.04 45.51
C GLY A 90 3.59 4.41 45.38
N THR A 91 3.06 4.26 44.16
CA THR A 91 1.76 3.64 43.91
C THR A 91 1.89 2.12 43.75
N PRO A 92 0.80 1.34 43.85
CA PRO A 92 0.84 -0.11 43.62
C PRO A 92 1.34 -0.47 42.21
N GLY A 93 2.03 -1.61 42.08
CA GLY A 93 2.52 -2.12 40.79
C GLY A 93 1.40 -2.68 39.93
N TRP A 94 1.66 -2.96 38.65
CA TRP A 94 0.66 -3.43 37.68
C TRP A 94 -0.18 -4.61 38.18
N PHE A 95 0.47 -5.58 38.82
CA PHE A 95 -0.20 -6.80 39.32
C PHE A 95 -0.96 -6.59 40.64
N ASP A 96 -0.71 -5.48 41.34
CA ASP A 96 -1.42 -5.08 42.56
C ASP A 96 -2.65 -4.22 42.25
N LEU A 97 -2.74 -3.67 41.03
CA LEU A 97 -3.89 -2.91 40.56
C LEU A 97 -5.11 -3.84 40.40
N SER A 98 -6.29 -3.30 40.67
CA SER A 98 -7.55 -4.00 40.39
C SER A 98 -7.72 -4.27 38.89
N LEU A 99 -8.50 -5.30 38.54
CA LEU A 99 -8.78 -5.64 37.13
C LEU A 99 -9.41 -4.47 36.36
N ALA A 100 -10.19 -3.62 37.02
CA ALA A 100 -10.80 -2.43 36.44
C ALA A 100 -9.75 -1.37 36.08
N GLU A 101 -8.79 -1.12 36.97
CA GLU A 101 -7.67 -0.20 36.73
C GLU A 101 -6.73 -0.71 35.65
N GLN A 102 -6.38 -2.01 35.68
CA GLN A 102 -5.60 -2.64 34.62
C GLN A 102 -6.30 -2.53 33.26
N HIS A 103 -7.63 -2.69 33.23
CA HIS A 103 -8.42 -2.51 32.01
C HIS A 103 -8.42 -1.05 31.55
N GLU A 104 -8.54 -0.08 32.46
CA GLU A 104 -8.50 1.34 32.12
C GLU A 104 -7.15 1.78 31.56
N LEU A 105 -6.04 1.36 32.20
CA LEU A 105 -4.69 1.60 31.68
C LEU A 105 -4.50 0.99 30.29
N ARG A 106 -4.99 -0.25 30.09
CA ARG A 106 -5.02 -0.86 28.76
C ARG A 106 -5.84 -0.05 27.78
N ARG A 107 -7.02 0.45 28.15
CA ARG A 107 -7.89 1.24 27.27
C ARG A 107 -7.23 2.55 26.84
N VAL A 108 -6.59 3.25 27.78
CA VAL A 108 -5.85 4.50 27.50
C VAL A 108 -4.69 4.22 26.55
N HIS A 109 -3.94 3.14 26.74
CA HIS A 109 -2.82 2.75 25.88
C HIS A 109 -3.25 2.19 24.52
N ASN A 110 -4.34 1.41 24.45
CA ASN A 110 -4.85 0.76 23.22
C ASN A 110 -5.49 1.75 22.23
N LYS A 111 -5.65 3.04 22.57
CA LYS A 111 -6.11 4.05 21.58
C LYS A 111 -5.24 4.06 20.32
N LYS A 112 -3.95 3.68 20.43
CA LYS A 112 -2.99 3.62 19.31
C LYS A 112 -2.68 2.20 18.82
N GLU A 113 -2.68 1.21 19.71
CA GLU A 113 -2.31 -0.17 19.36
C GLU A 113 -3.47 -1.12 19.69
N LYS A 114 -4.07 -1.77 18.68
CA LYS A 114 -5.21 -2.67 18.90
C LYS A 114 -4.76 -4.06 19.35
N GLY A 115 -5.18 -4.45 20.56
CA GLY A 115 -5.28 -5.85 20.97
C GLY A 115 -4.15 -6.31 21.88
N MET A 116 -3.97 -5.65 23.03
CA MET A 116 -3.10 -6.17 24.09
C MET A 116 -3.54 -7.53 24.61
N THR A 117 -2.55 -8.36 24.94
CA THR A 117 -2.77 -9.66 25.59
C THR A 117 -2.71 -9.48 27.10
N VAL A 118 -3.62 -10.14 27.83
CA VAL A 118 -3.57 -10.21 29.29
C VAL A 118 -2.39 -11.10 29.67
N LEU A 119 -1.44 -10.56 30.45
CA LEU A 119 -0.29 -11.31 30.94
C LEU A 119 -0.55 -11.74 32.38
N SER A 120 -0.38 -13.03 32.67
CA SER A 120 -0.28 -13.50 34.04
C SER A 120 1.09 -13.10 34.62
N LEU A 121 1.20 -13.10 35.95
CA LEU A 121 2.46 -12.82 36.64
C LEU A 121 3.58 -13.79 36.21
N GLU A 122 3.25 -15.06 36.02
CA GLU A 122 4.19 -16.08 35.56
C GLU A 122 4.70 -15.81 34.13
N LEU A 123 3.80 -15.50 33.20
CA LEU A 123 4.18 -15.16 31.82
C LEU A 123 5.03 -13.88 31.79
N PHE A 124 4.71 -12.89 32.62
CA PHE A 124 5.51 -11.68 32.75
C PHE A 124 6.92 -11.98 33.25
N GLY A 125 7.08 -12.84 34.26
CA GLY A 125 8.41 -13.24 34.75
C GLY A 125 9.27 -13.90 33.68
N LYS A 126 8.67 -14.77 32.84
CA LYS A 126 9.38 -15.37 31.69
C LYS A 126 9.78 -14.31 30.66
N LEU A 127 8.88 -13.39 30.33
CA LEU A 127 9.15 -12.28 29.40
C LEU A 127 10.23 -11.33 29.95
N ASP A 128 10.23 -11.07 31.25
CA ASP A 128 11.23 -10.21 31.91
C ASP A 128 12.63 -10.83 31.90
N ARG A 129 12.73 -12.17 32.03
CA ARG A 129 13.99 -12.89 31.84
C ARG A 129 14.49 -12.83 30.40
N ILE A 130 13.59 -12.85 29.42
CA ILE A 130 13.95 -12.72 28.00
C ILE A 130 14.38 -11.28 27.71
N CYS A 131 13.54 -10.29 28.00
CA CYS A 131 13.74 -8.91 27.54
C CYS A 131 14.53 -8.03 28.51
N GLY A 132 14.47 -8.32 29.81
CA GLY A 132 14.97 -7.44 30.87
C GLY A 132 16.49 -7.46 31.02
N GLY A 133 17.20 -8.37 30.33
CA GLY A 133 18.66 -8.33 30.14
C GLY A 133 19.49 -8.32 31.42
N LYS A 134 18.89 -8.51 32.61
CA LYS A 134 19.62 -8.76 33.84
C LYS A 134 20.09 -10.19 33.78
N GLU A 135 21.18 -10.38 33.05
CA GLU A 135 22.12 -11.41 33.42
C GLU A 135 22.48 -11.13 34.87
N ASP A 136 21.83 -11.85 35.79
CA ASP A 136 22.46 -12.25 37.03
C ASP A 136 23.66 -13.10 36.60
N SER A 137 24.72 -12.43 36.11
CA SER A 137 26.02 -13.02 35.96
C SER A 137 26.33 -13.60 37.32
N THR A 138 26.25 -14.92 37.38
CA THR A 138 26.56 -15.79 38.48
C THR A 138 28.00 -15.54 38.90
N ALA A 139 28.23 -14.47 39.66
CA ALA A 139 29.31 -14.36 40.61
C ALA A 139 29.03 -15.41 41.69
N THR A 140 29.47 -16.63 41.41
CA THR A 140 29.80 -17.63 42.41
C THR A 140 30.86 -17.02 43.33
N THR A 141 30.45 -16.37 44.41
CA THR A 141 31.34 -16.14 45.56
C THR A 141 30.52 -16.16 46.84
N THR A 142 30.56 -17.31 47.50
CA THR A 142 30.41 -17.47 48.94
C THR A 142 31.14 -16.35 49.68
N GLY A 143 30.42 -15.52 50.44
CA GLY A 143 31.05 -14.45 51.20
C GLY A 143 30.06 -13.62 52.02
N THR A 144 29.69 -14.15 53.17
CA THR A 144 29.08 -13.43 54.31
C THR A 144 29.60 -12.00 54.51
N ALA A 145 28.72 -10.99 54.52
CA ALA A 145 28.83 -9.85 55.44
C ALA A 145 27.54 -9.01 55.47
N LYS A 146 26.91 -8.98 56.64
CA LYS A 146 25.96 -7.97 57.10
C LYS A 146 26.50 -6.54 56.90
N LYS A 147 25.67 -5.64 56.36
CA LYS A 147 25.69 -4.20 56.72
C LYS A 147 24.36 -3.56 56.30
N GLU A 148 23.41 -3.48 57.23
CA GLU A 148 23.08 -2.26 58.01
C GLU A 148 22.58 -1.08 57.18
N LEU A 149 21.27 -0.84 57.35
CA LEU A 149 20.52 0.37 57.03
C LEU A 149 21.29 1.64 57.42
N LYS A 150 21.52 2.54 56.46
CA LYS A 150 21.63 3.98 56.74
C LYS A 150 20.80 4.80 55.76
N GLN A 151 19.96 5.62 56.37
CA GLN A 151 18.98 6.54 55.82
C GLN A 151 19.58 7.69 54.98
N PRO A 152 18.74 8.37 54.16
CA PRO A 152 19.19 9.39 53.21
C PRO A 152 19.42 10.76 53.87
N LYS A 153 20.45 11.49 53.43
CA LYS A 153 20.63 12.93 53.71
C LYS A 153 20.19 13.76 52.49
N PRO A 154 19.43 14.85 52.68
CA PRO A 154 19.08 15.78 51.60
C PRO A 154 20.22 16.78 51.39
N SER A 155 20.58 17.07 50.13
CA SER A 155 21.52 18.15 49.80
C SER A 155 20.83 19.22 48.96
N HIS A 156 20.76 20.42 49.55
CA HIS A 156 20.29 21.64 48.93
C HIS A 156 21.36 22.26 48.02
N LYS A 157 20.86 22.80 46.89
CA LYS A 157 21.23 24.07 46.23
C LYS A 157 22.72 24.47 46.18
N LYS A 158 23.23 24.64 44.95
CA LYS A 158 24.02 25.82 44.56
C LYS A 158 23.94 26.06 43.05
N LYS A 159 23.14 27.06 42.66
CA LYS A 159 23.24 27.75 41.37
C LYS A 159 24.49 28.64 41.43
N LYS A 160 25.35 28.58 40.42
CA LYS A 160 26.29 29.64 40.07
C LYS A 160 26.00 30.09 38.63
N PRO A 161 26.01 31.40 38.34
CA PRO A 161 26.00 31.91 36.98
C PRO A 161 27.44 31.86 36.45
N VAL A 162 27.65 31.18 35.33
CA VAL A 162 28.89 31.30 34.55
C VAL A 162 28.50 31.93 33.23
N VAL A 163 28.87 33.20 33.11
CA VAL A 163 29.06 33.92 31.85
C VAL A 163 30.36 33.36 31.27
N LEU A 164 30.27 32.74 30.09
CA LEU A 164 31.41 32.61 29.20
C LEU A 164 30.89 32.53 27.77
N ASP A 165 31.24 33.55 26.99
CA ASP A 165 31.17 33.55 25.53
C ASP A 165 31.95 32.34 24.99
N THR A 166 31.27 31.50 24.21
CA THR A 166 31.91 30.54 23.30
C THR A 166 30.97 30.41 22.11
N GLU A 167 31.33 31.13 21.05
CA GLU A 167 30.71 31.03 19.74
C GLU A 167 30.97 29.64 19.13
N GLU A 168 29.96 29.15 18.40
CA GLU A 168 30.06 28.13 17.35
C GLU A 168 30.56 26.72 17.73
N ASP A 169 29.74 25.98 18.48
CA ASP A 169 29.51 24.56 18.21
C ASP A 169 28.18 24.17 18.86
N ALA A 170 27.09 24.57 18.21
CA ALA A 170 25.75 24.24 18.65
C ALA A 170 25.51 22.74 18.44
N ASP A 171 25.49 22.01 19.56
CA ASP A 171 24.81 20.75 19.79
C ASP A 171 23.73 20.49 18.73
N VAL A 172 24.06 19.64 17.76
CA VAL A 172 23.11 19.03 16.83
C VAL A 172 22.28 18.05 17.66
N VAL A 173 21.33 18.61 18.41
CA VAL A 173 20.22 17.88 19.01
C VAL A 173 19.61 17.08 17.87
N ASP A 174 19.73 15.76 17.98
CA ASP A 174 19.30 14.74 17.02
C ASP A 174 17.77 14.88 16.80
N GLN A 175 17.38 15.90 16.04
CA GLN A 175 16.00 16.07 15.60
C GLN A 175 15.66 14.79 14.84
N PRO A 176 14.51 14.17 15.13
CA PRO A 176 14.15 12.91 14.52
C PRO A 176 14.24 13.05 13.00
N LYS A 177 15.23 12.38 12.40
CA LYS A 177 15.66 12.49 10.99
C LYS A 177 14.55 12.25 9.96
N ASN A 178 13.33 11.96 10.42
CA ASN A 178 12.16 11.60 9.63
C ASN A 178 11.00 12.62 9.72
N ALA A 179 11.20 13.79 10.35
CA ALA A 179 10.18 14.84 10.37
C ALA A 179 10.05 15.50 8.98
N TRP A 180 8.87 15.41 8.37
CA TRP A 180 8.59 16.09 7.10
C TRP A 180 8.39 17.58 7.36
N THR A 181 9.33 18.39 6.86
CA THR A 181 9.24 19.86 6.93
C THR A 181 8.15 20.38 6.00
N THR A 182 7.69 21.62 6.20
CA THR A 182 6.75 22.29 5.29
C THR A 182 7.28 22.32 3.85
N LYS A 183 8.59 22.54 3.68
CA LYS A 183 9.27 22.46 2.38
C LYS A 183 9.15 21.07 1.75
N HIS A 184 9.31 19.99 2.54
CA HIS A 184 9.13 18.62 2.03
C HIS A 184 7.70 18.35 1.56
N TRP A 185 6.69 18.92 2.22
CA TRP A 185 5.31 18.79 1.79
C TRP A 185 5.03 19.50 0.47
N ALA A 186 5.53 20.73 0.29
CA ALA A 186 5.42 21.46 -0.98
C ALA A 186 6.09 20.69 -2.13
N MET A 187 7.35 20.28 -1.95
CA MET A 187 8.09 19.50 -2.97
C MET A 187 7.39 18.17 -3.29
N PHE A 188 6.70 17.56 -2.33
CA PHE A 188 5.94 16.33 -2.58
C PHE A 188 4.71 16.57 -3.45
N VAL A 189 3.99 17.67 -3.25
CA VAL A 189 2.83 18.02 -4.07
C VAL A 189 3.29 18.36 -5.49
N ASP A 190 4.37 19.11 -5.65
CA ASP A 190 4.97 19.40 -6.96
C ASP A 190 5.43 18.11 -7.66
N ALA A 191 6.10 17.21 -6.94
CA ALA A 191 6.50 15.91 -7.46
C ALA A 191 5.32 15.01 -7.86
N TRP A 192 4.21 15.08 -7.12
CA TRP A 192 3.00 14.34 -7.46
C TRP A 192 2.34 14.93 -8.72
N GLN A 193 2.31 16.25 -8.84
CA GLN A 193 1.83 16.93 -10.05
C GLN A 193 2.65 16.53 -11.28
N GLU A 194 3.98 16.62 -11.23
CA GLU A 194 4.86 16.18 -12.33
C GLU A 194 4.69 14.69 -12.65
N ALA A 195 4.47 13.85 -11.65
CA ALA A 195 4.24 12.43 -11.86
C ALA A 195 2.92 12.16 -12.58
N VAL A 196 1.86 12.93 -12.27
CA VAL A 196 0.58 12.84 -13.00
C VAL A 196 0.74 13.33 -14.42
N ASP A 197 1.41 14.46 -14.62
CA ASP A 197 1.61 15.05 -15.94
C ASP A 197 2.45 14.14 -16.85
N GLU A 198 3.59 13.63 -16.36
CA GLU A 198 4.40 12.64 -17.09
C GLU A 198 3.60 11.37 -17.41
N PHE A 199 2.75 10.93 -16.49
CA PHE A 199 1.95 9.72 -16.69
C PHE A 199 0.85 9.90 -17.75
N ILE A 200 0.30 11.10 -17.88
CA ILE A 200 -0.64 11.47 -18.94
C ILE A 200 0.11 11.59 -20.29
N GLU A 201 1.27 12.23 -20.31
CA GLU A 201 2.08 12.43 -21.53
C GLU A 201 2.60 11.13 -22.15
N LEU A 202 2.86 10.10 -21.33
CA LEU A 202 3.32 8.79 -21.80
C LEU A 202 2.27 8.02 -22.64
N GLY A 203 1.12 8.61 -22.91
CA GLY A 203 0.15 8.06 -23.86
C GLY A 203 -0.54 6.81 -23.33
N ASN A 204 -0.69 6.69 -22.00
CA ASN A 204 -1.67 5.77 -21.46
C ASN A 204 -3.02 6.24 -21.98
N GLU A 205 -3.54 5.54 -23.00
CA GLU A 205 -4.85 5.79 -23.57
C GLU A 205 -5.85 5.91 -22.42
N PRO A 206 -6.74 6.93 -22.43
CA PRO A 206 -7.67 7.20 -21.34
C PRO A 206 -8.59 6.01 -21.01
N ASP A 207 -8.65 5.01 -21.88
CA ASP A 207 -9.40 3.77 -21.71
C ASP A 207 -8.68 2.72 -20.84
N GLU A 208 -7.35 2.78 -20.70
CA GLU A 208 -6.61 1.83 -19.86
C GLU A 208 -6.54 2.32 -18.41
N LYS A 209 -7.17 1.56 -17.52
CA LYS A 209 -7.36 1.90 -16.10
C LYS A 209 -6.07 1.73 -15.31
N VAL A 210 -5.08 2.57 -15.56
CA VAL A 210 -3.79 2.46 -14.89
C VAL A 210 -3.70 3.48 -13.77
N LYS A 211 -3.66 2.97 -12.55
CA LYS A 211 -3.45 3.79 -11.35
C LYS A 211 -2.04 4.36 -11.36
N LEU A 212 -1.92 5.66 -11.11
CA LEU A 212 -0.63 6.34 -10.95
C LEU A 212 0.30 5.57 -9.98
N PRO A 213 1.45 5.06 -10.44
CA PRO A 213 2.35 4.31 -9.58
C PRO A 213 3.07 5.22 -8.56
N ASN A 214 3.00 4.88 -7.27
CA ASN A 214 3.63 5.69 -6.21
C ASN A 214 5.18 5.75 -6.30
N TRP A 215 5.82 4.82 -7.02
CA TRP A 215 7.26 4.88 -7.26
C TRP A 215 7.63 6.04 -8.19
N LEU A 216 6.71 6.46 -9.09
CA LEU A 216 6.92 7.59 -9.99
C LEU A 216 6.93 8.90 -9.20
N ILE A 217 5.96 9.08 -8.29
CA ILE A 217 5.92 10.20 -7.34
C ILE A 217 7.21 10.24 -6.51
N ARG A 218 7.67 9.09 -6.01
CA ARG A 218 8.95 9.01 -5.27
C ARG A 218 10.12 9.49 -6.12
N ARG A 219 10.21 9.03 -7.37
CA ARG A 219 11.29 9.39 -8.29
C ARG A 219 11.34 10.90 -8.51
N LYS A 220 10.18 11.52 -8.77
CA LYS A 220 10.05 12.98 -8.90
C LYS A 220 10.42 13.72 -7.61
N PHE A 221 9.96 13.21 -6.46
CA PHE A 221 10.25 13.82 -5.17
C PHE A 221 11.76 13.84 -4.87
N VAL A 222 12.46 12.75 -5.15
CA VAL A 222 13.93 12.69 -4.99
C VAL A 222 14.62 13.61 -6.02
N ALA A 223 14.12 13.69 -7.25
CA ALA A 223 14.65 14.60 -8.27
C ALA A 223 14.54 16.09 -7.88
N LEU A 224 13.47 16.46 -7.17
CA LEU A 224 13.28 17.82 -6.62
C LEU A 224 14.10 18.09 -5.33
N GLY A 225 14.98 17.17 -4.92
CA GLY A 225 15.82 17.32 -3.73
C GLY A 225 15.21 16.76 -2.44
N GLY A 226 14.16 15.95 -2.54
CA GLY A 226 13.64 15.19 -1.41
C GLY A 226 14.62 14.12 -0.90
N PRO A 227 14.54 13.70 0.39
CA PRO A 227 15.46 12.73 0.96
C PRO A 227 15.46 11.39 0.19
N PRO A 228 16.64 10.88 -0.24
CA PRO A 228 16.74 9.69 -1.09
C PRO A 228 16.32 8.40 -0.37
N ASP A 229 16.37 8.38 0.96
CA ASP A 229 15.93 7.28 1.83
C ASP A 229 14.40 7.21 1.98
N THR A 230 13.66 8.18 1.45
CA THR A 230 12.19 8.18 1.49
C THR A 230 11.63 6.97 0.75
N SER A 231 11.05 6.00 1.47
CA SER A 231 10.49 4.80 0.85
C SER A 231 9.19 5.07 0.06
N VAL A 232 8.86 4.20 -0.90
CA VAL A 232 7.56 4.24 -1.62
C VAL A 232 6.38 4.09 -0.65
N GLY A 233 6.56 3.34 0.45
CA GLY A 233 5.58 3.23 1.52
C GLY A 233 5.33 4.57 2.22
N SER A 234 6.38 5.35 2.46
CA SER A 234 6.28 6.71 3.00
C SER A 234 5.48 7.62 2.05
N ILE A 235 5.85 7.65 0.77
CA ILE A 235 5.12 8.39 -0.29
C ILE A 235 3.63 8.03 -0.31
N THR A 236 3.31 6.73 -0.26
CA THR A 236 1.93 6.23 -0.22
C THR A 236 1.16 6.72 1.00
N ALA A 237 1.79 6.69 2.18
CA ALA A 237 1.18 7.15 3.42
C ALA A 237 0.97 8.68 3.41
N LYS A 238 1.93 9.43 2.87
CA LYS A 238 1.89 10.90 2.75
C LYS A 238 0.84 11.37 1.75
N LYS A 239 0.76 10.74 0.58
CA LYS A 239 -0.34 10.93 -0.39
C LYS A 239 -1.70 10.78 0.29
N ARG A 240 -1.90 9.68 1.02
CA ARG A 240 -3.17 9.43 1.75
C ARG A 240 -3.46 10.49 2.82
N CYS A 241 -2.44 10.97 3.53
CA CYS A 241 -2.57 12.03 4.53
C CYS A 241 -3.02 13.35 3.91
N ILE A 242 -2.41 13.73 2.78
CA ILE A 242 -2.76 14.95 2.03
C ILE A 242 -4.19 14.86 1.50
N ILE A 243 -4.57 13.75 0.85
CA ILE A 243 -5.94 13.57 0.33
C ILE A 243 -6.98 13.72 1.45
N GLN A 244 -6.74 13.11 2.61
CA GLN A 244 -7.64 13.21 3.75
C GLN A 244 -7.73 14.64 4.29
N SER A 245 -6.62 15.35 4.32
CA SER A 245 -6.57 16.74 4.80
C SER A 245 -7.20 17.70 3.81
N TYR A 246 -6.98 17.51 2.50
CA TYR A 246 -7.65 18.25 1.42
C TYR A 246 -9.17 18.10 1.50
N ASN A 247 -9.68 16.86 1.57
CA ASN A 247 -11.12 16.61 1.68
C ASN A 247 -11.72 17.22 2.96
N PHE A 248 -10.96 17.21 4.05
CA PHE A 248 -11.38 17.85 5.30
C PHE A 248 -11.46 19.38 5.15
N ILE A 249 -10.43 20.00 4.57
CA ILE A 249 -10.40 21.44 4.30
C ILE A 249 -11.55 21.82 3.37
N GLN A 250 -11.80 21.04 2.31
CA GLN A 250 -12.90 21.25 1.38
C GLN A 250 -14.27 21.26 2.09
N GLN A 251 -14.50 20.33 3.02
CA GLN A 251 -15.71 20.32 3.84
C GLN A 251 -15.81 21.55 4.75
N CYS A 252 -14.68 22.02 5.29
CA CYS A 252 -14.66 23.22 6.14
C CYS A 252 -14.91 24.49 5.33
N VAL A 253 -14.30 24.63 4.15
CA VAL A 253 -14.51 25.75 3.22
C VAL A 253 -16.00 25.83 2.87
N ALA A 254 -16.60 24.73 2.42
CA ALA A 254 -18.04 24.69 2.12
C ALA A 254 -18.90 24.99 3.36
N GLY A 255 -18.48 24.55 4.55
CA GLY A 255 -19.20 24.82 5.80
C GLY A 255 -19.16 26.29 6.22
N LEU A 256 -17.99 26.94 6.11
CA LEU A 256 -17.80 28.36 6.43
C LEU A 256 -18.51 29.26 5.42
N GLU A 257 -18.43 28.93 4.13
CA GLU A 257 -19.15 29.63 3.07
C GLU A 257 -20.67 29.66 3.34
N ASN A 258 -21.22 28.57 3.84
CA ASN A 258 -22.64 28.47 4.21
C ASN A 258 -23.00 29.16 5.56
N LEU A 259 -22.04 29.38 6.45
CA LEU A 259 -22.28 29.95 7.78
C LEU A 259 -22.22 31.47 7.77
N ASP A 260 -21.10 32.02 7.32
CA ASP A 260 -20.79 33.45 7.39
C ASP A 260 -20.00 33.97 6.18
N GLY A 261 -19.65 33.10 5.23
CA GLY A 261 -18.83 33.47 4.07
C GLY A 261 -17.34 33.62 4.40
N SER A 262 -16.89 33.22 5.60
CA SER A 262 -15.49 33.32 5.99
C SER A 262 -14.60 32.39 5.16
N ASP A 263 -13.42 32.88 4.77
CA ASP A 263 -12.43 32.05 4.09
C ASP A 263 -11.61 31.22 5.11
N TRP A 264 -11.54 29.91 4.88
CA TRP A 264 -10.72 28.98 5.68
C TRP A 264 -9.25 29.41 5.77
N PHE A 265 -8.69 29.97 4.69
CA PHE A 265 -7.28 30.35 4.63
C PHE A 265 -6.98 31.68 5.31
N GLU A 266 -8.00 32.50 5.58
CA GLU A 266 -7.88 33.74 6.36
C GLU A 266 -8.00 33.47 7.87
N CYS A 267 -8.56 32.32 8.26
CA CYS A 267 -8.63 31.91 9.65
C CYS A 267 -7.22 31.70 10.25
N THR A 268 -7.02 32.24 11.45
CA THR A 268 -5.83 32.00 12.25
C THR A 268 -5.65 30.51 12.54
N PHE A 269 -4.42 30.08 12.84
CA PHE A 269 -4.14 28.68 13.20
C PHE A 269 -5.06 28.18 14.34
N ASN A 270 -5.31 29.02 15.35
CA ASN A 270 -6.16 28.68 16.49
C ASN A 270 -7.63 28.48 16.08
N GLU A 271 -8.15 29.26 15.13
CA GLU A 271 -9.50 29.10 14.60
C GLU A 271 -9.63 27.83 13.78
N ARG A 272 -8.68 27.59 12.86
CA ARG A 272 -8.62 26.34 12.08
C ARG A 272 -8.56 25.11 12.99
N PHE A 273 -7.74 25.17 14.05
CA PHE A 273 -7.64 24.09 15.03
C PHE A 273 -8.94 23.87 15.83
N ARG A 274 -9.67 24.94 16.18
CA ARG A 274 -10.98 24.85 16.83
C ARG A 274 -12.04 24.27 15.90
N LEU A 275 -12.08 24.72 14.64
CA LEU A 275 -12.97 24.18 13.61
C LEU A 275 -12.69 22.70 13.38
N GLN A 276 -11.42 22.31 13.31
CA GLN A 276 -11.02 20.91 13.25
C GLN A 276 -11.56 20.11 14.43
N ARG A 277 -11.46 20.60 15.66
CA ARG A 277 -12.03 19.88 16.82
C ARG A 277 -13.56 19.84 16.83
N ARG A 278 -14.23 20.81 16.22
CA ARG A 278 -15.70 20.90 16.20
C ARG A 278 -16.31 20.02 15.12
N LEU A 279 -15.73 20.02 13.92
CA LEU A 279 -16.24 19.30 12.75
C LEU A 279 -15.74 17.86 12.70
N VAL A 280 -14.53 17.59 13.21
CA VAL A 280 -14.00 16.23 13.31
C VAL A 280 -14.44 15.63 14.63
N SER A 281 -15.19 14.51 14.57
CA SER A 281 -15.54 13.74 15.77
C SER A 281 -14.31 13.57 16.68
N PRO A 282 -14.45 13.66 18.01
CA PRO A 282 -13.34 13.47 18.95
C PRO A 282 -12.57 12.16 18.74
N LYS A 283 -13.20 11.16 18.09
CA LYS A 283 -12.59 9.87 17.73
C LYS A 283 -11.71 9.91 16.46
N SER A 284 -11.78 10.95 15.64
CA SER A 284 -11.00 11.14 14.39
C SER A 284 -10.03 12.32 14.42
N SER A 285 -9.87 12.98 15.57
CA SER A 285 -8.97 14.12 15.85
C SER A 285 -7.50 13.94 15.41
N GLN A 286 -7.09 12.72 15.06
CA GLN A 286 -5.71 12.36 14.74
C GLN A 286 -5.27 12.60 13.28
N ARG A 287 -6.04 13.30 12.44
CA ARG A 287 -5.85 13.20 10.96
C ARG A 287 -5.49 14.44 10.15
N VAL A 288 -5.48 15.65 10.69
CA VAL A 288 -4.97 16.81 9.93
C VAL A 288 -3.60 17.16 10.49
N GLY A 289 -2.60 16.37 10.08
CA GLY A 289 -1.21 16.51 10.53
C GLY A 289 -0.33 17.26 9.53
N CYS A 290 -0.86 17.63 8.35
CA CYS A 290 -0.18 18.46 7.38
C CYS A 290 -0.85 19.84 7.35
N GLU A 291 -0.06 20.88 7.57
CA GLU A 291 -0.46 22.25 7.26
C GLU A 291 -0.47 22.41 5.74
N ILE A 292 -1.63 22.76 5.19
CA ILE A 292 -1.84 23.01 3.77
C ILE A 292 -2.19 24.50 3.65
N ASP A 293 -1.33 25.27 2.97
CA ASP A 293 -1.60 26.65 2.60
C ASP A 293 -2.53 26.74 1.38
N ARG A 294 -2.95 27.95 1.01
CA ARG A 294 -3.90 28.18 -0.09
C ARG A 294 -3.37 27.63 -1.42
N ASP A 295 -2.15 28.00 -1.76
CA ASP A 295 -1.52 27.61 -3.03
C ASP A 295 -1.36 26.08 -3.13
N THR A 296 -0.95 25.43 -2.04
CA THR A 296 -0.84 23.98 -1.97
C THR A 296 -2.21 23.31 -2.06
N TYR A 297 -3.25 23.89 -1.45
CA TYR A 297 -4.62 23.38 -1.55
C TYR A 297 -5.13 23.40 -2.99
N GLU A 298 -4.97 24.53 -3.69
CA GLU A 298 -5.35 24.67 -5.09
C GLU A 298 -4.58 23.69 -6.00
N LYS A 299 -3.26 23.54 -5.78
CA LYS A 299 -2.44 22.54 -6.47
C LYS A 299 -2.93 21.12 -6.23
N ILE A 300 -3.23 20.75 -4.98
CA ILE A 300 -3.75 19.41 -4.68
C ILE A 300 -5.08 19.18 -5.40
N GLY A 301 -5.96 20.18 -5.44
CA GLY A 301 -7.21 20.11 -6.21
C GLY A 301 -6.96 19.80 -7.68
N ALA A 302 -6.08 20.55 -8.34
CA ALA A 302 -5.72 20.33 -9.73
C ALA A 302 -5.08 18.93 -9.98
N VAL A 303 -4.23 18.47 -9.06
CA VAL A 303 -3.62 17.12 -9.14
C VAL A 303 -4.68 16.03 -9.02
N LEU A 304 -5.63 16.19 -8.10
CA LEU A 304 -6.71 15.22 -7.90
C LEU A 304 -7.68 15.17 -9.06
N GLU A 305 -8.00 16.31 -9.67
CA GLU A 305 -8.83 16.37 -10.88
C GLU A 305 -8.14 15.64 -12.05
N LYS A 306 -6.85 15.88 -12.28
CA LYS A 306 -6.07 15.16 -13.29
C LYS A 306 -5.96 13.66 -12.99
N GLU A 307 -5.76 13.27 -11.73
CA GLU A 307 -5.74 11.86 -11.33
C GLU A 307 -7.13 11.21 -11.43
N GLU A 308 -8.21 11.99 -11.24
CA GLU A 308 -9.57 11.54 -11.49
C GLU A 308 -9.78 11.29 -12.98
N VAL A 309 -9.26 12.10 -13.90
CA VAL A 309 -9.31 11.80 -15.35
C VAL A 309 -8.67 10.43 -15.65
N LEU A 310 -7.59 10.07 -14.97
CA LEU A 310 -6.98 8.73 -15.09
C LEU A 310 -7.85 7.59 -14.52
N GLY A 311 -8.84 7.89 -13.66
CA GLY A 311 -9.73 6.93 -13.00
C GLY A 311 -11.21 6.96 -13.42
N ALA A 312 -11.69 8.06 -14.00
CA ALA A 312 -13.11 8.37 -14.23
C ALA A 312 -13.68 7.74 -15.50
N THR A 313 -12.85 7.26 -16.43
CA THR A 313 -13.27 6.42 -17.58
C THR A 313 -13.92 5.09 -17.13
N THR A 314 -14.06 4.86 -15.83
CA THR A 314 -14.64 3.66 -15.22
C THR A 314 -16.09 3.80 -14.75
N ALA A 315 -16.72 4.98 -14.78
CA ALA A 315 -18.04 5.18 -14.16
C ALA A 315 -19.26 5.17 -15.11
N THR A 316 -19.07 5.24 -16.44
CA THR A 316 -20.17 5.11 -17.41
C THR A 316 -20.48 3.66 -17.83
N GLY A 317 -19.64 2.71 -17.40
CA GLY A 317 -19.93 1.28 -17.51
C GLY A 317 -21.06 0.89 -16.56
N HIS A 318 -22.29 0.83 -17.10
CA HIS A 318 -23.49 0.28 -16.49
C HIS A 318 -23.17 -0.82 -15.47
N LYS A 319 -23.20 -0.49 -14.18
CA LYS A 319 -23.28 -1.50 -13.13
C LYS A 319 -24.58 -2.27 -13.36
N ARG A 320 -24.49 -3.44 -13.99
CA ARG A 320 -25.56 -4.43 -14.00
C ARG A 320 -25.98 -4.61 -12.54
N LYS A 321 -27.19 -4.14 -12.22
CA LYS A 321 -27.89 -4.35 -10.96
C LYS A 321 -27.78 -5.83 -10.63
N ARG A 322 -26.85 -6.20 -9.74
CA ARG A 322 -26.91 -7.50 -9.07
C ARG A 322 -28.17 -7.41 -8.21
N SER A 323 -29.22 -8.07 -8.67
CA SER A 323 -30.46 -8.24 -7.95
C SER A 323 -30.13 -8.84 -6.58
N VAL A 324 -30.18 -7.99 -5.56
CA VAL A 324 -30.22 -8.43 -4.18
C VAL A 324 -31.50 -9.23 -4.04
N LYS A 325 -31.37 -10.56 -3.97
CA LYS A 325 -32.45 -11.46 -3.55
C LYS A 325 -32.86 -11.03 -2.15
N VAL A 326 -33.99 -10.34 -2.06
CA VAL A 326 -34.72 -10.13 -0.81
C VAL A 326 -35.07 -11.52 -0.29
N HIS A 327 -34.44 -11.94 0.79
CA HIS A 327 -34.91 -13.08 1.57
C HIS A 327 -36.27 -12.71 2.15
N LYS A 328 -37.31 -13.44 1.74
CA LYS A 328 -38.65 -13.42 2.33
C LYS A 328 -38.51 -13.63 3.85
N ALA A 329 -38.99 -12.64 4.61
CA ALA A 329 -39.29 -12.83 6.02
C ALA A 329 -40.50 -13.78 6.12
N SER A 330 -40.34 -14.85 6.90
CA SER A 330 -41.41 -15.77 7.25
C SER A 330 -42.44 -15.02 8.09
N ILE A 331 -43.66 -14.96 7.56
CA ILE A 331 -44.89 -14.57 8.24
C ILE A 331 -45.20 -15.64 9.29
N SER A 332 -45.28 -15.22 10.55
CA SER A 332 -45.91 -15.99 11.64
C SER A 332 -47.29 -15.39 11.86
N SER A 333 -48.29 -16.24 11.72
CA SER A 333 -49.72 -15.99 11.81
C SER A 333 -50.15 -15.75 13.26
N GLU A 334 -50.96 -14.73 13.52
CA GLU A 334 -52.10 -14.81 14.45
C GLU A 334 -53.23 -13.95 13.88
N GLU A 335 -54.41 -14.56 13.83
CA GLU A 335 -55.68 -14.03 13.35
C GLU A 335 -56.28 -13.05 14.38
N GLU A 336 -57.26 -12.24 13.96
CA GLU A 336 -58.61 -12.17 14.57
C GLU A 336 -59.28 -10.77 14.37
N LEU A 337 -60.30 -10.75 13.47
CA LEU A 337 -61.56 -9.94 13.43
C LEU A 337 -61.47 -8.39 13.40
N GLU A 338 -62.28 -7.57 12.71
CA GLU A 338 -63.57 -7.64 11.98
C GLU A 338 -63.73 -6.26 11.22
N PRO A 339 -64.82 -5.97 10.46
CA PRO A 339 -64.80 -5.24 9.18
C PRO A 339 -65.29 -3.78 9.22
N ARG A 340 -64.92 -2.98 8.20
CA ARG A 340 -65.75 -1.86 7.70
C ARG A 340 -65.37 -1.40 6.29
N SER A 341 -66.28 -1.62 5.35
CA SER A 341 -66.35 -0.96 4.03
C SER A 341 -67.04 0.43 4.16
N PRO A 342 -67.39 1.13 3.05
CA PRO A 342 -66.53 1.82 2.08
C PRO A 342 -66.96 3.30 1.90
N SER A 343 -66.11 4.16 1.35
CA SER A 343 -66.54 5.44 0.75
C SER A 343 -65.53 5.94 -0.28
N ALA A 344 -66.00 6.11 -1.51
CA ALA A 344 -65.37 6.79 -2.65
C ALA A 344 -65.64 8.32 -2.58
N PRO A 345 -65.54 9.11 -3.67
CA PRO A 345 -64.42 9.43 -4.59
C PRO A 345 -64.19 10.98 -4.68
N ARG A 346 -63.37 11.44 -5.66
CA ARG A 346 -63.58 12.64 -6.52
C ARG A 346 -62.50 13.74 -6.51
N SER A 347 -61.89 13.96 -7.68
CA SER A 347 -61.62 15.22 -8.43
C SER A 347 -60.58 14.90 -9.53
N GLU A 348 -60.89 14.89 -10.84
CA GLU A 348 -61.28 16.01 -11.76
C GLU A 348 -60.27 17.18 -11.62
N GLU A 349 -59.31 17.35 -12.52
CA GLU A 349 -59.30 18.19 -13.74
C GLU A 349 -57.83 18.20 -14.24
N ALA A 350 -57.41 18.38 -15.49
CA ALA A 350 -58.05 18.76 -16.75
C ALA A 350 -57.16 18.24 -17.91
N SER A 351 -57.80 18.01 -19.05
CA SER A 351 -57.22 17.69 -20.34
C SER A 351 -56.38 18.84 -20.93
N ASP A 352 -55.34 18.51 -21.70
CA ASP A 352 -55.09 19.20 -22.97
C ASP A 352 -54.46 18.23 -24.01
N PRO A 353 -54.94 18.16 -25.27
CA PRO A 353 -54.51 17.20 -26.27
C PRO A 353 -53.98 17.86 -27.55
N GLU A 354 -52.70 17.72 -27.91
CA GLU A 354 -52.24 17.80 -29.32
C GLU A 354 -50.98 16.91 -29.46
N ASP A 355 -51.04 15.78 -30.16
CA ASP A 355 -50.96 15.64 -31.63
C ASP A 355 -49.50 15.58 -32.13
N SER A 356 -48.99 14.35 -32.29
CA SER A 356 -47.95 13.99 -33.27
C SER A 356 -47.71 12.48 -33.24
N GLN A 357 -48.65 11.75 -33.85
CA GLN A 357 -48.34 10.47 -34.44
C GLN A 357 -47.31 10.69 -35.55
N VAL A 358 -46.05 10.34 -35.30
CA VAL A 358 -45.10 10.09 -36.37
C VAL A 358 -44.70 8.62 -36.34
N THR A 359 -45.42 7.86 -37.14
CA THR A 359 -45.10 6.51 -37.58
C THR A 359 -43.82 6.56 -38.42
N TYR A 360 -42.65 6.58 -37.78
CA TYR A 360 -41.38 6.30 -38.45
C TYR A 360 -41.16 4.79 -38.50
N SER A 361 -41.61 4.25 -39.64
CA SER A 361 -40.89 3.29 -40.47
C SER A 361 -39.94 2.32 -39.76
N ALA A 362 -40.46 1.13 -39.46
CA ALA A 362 -39.68 -0.07 -39.25
C ALA A 362 -39.08 -0.55 -40.58
N VAL A 363 -37.97 0.05 -41.00
CA VAL A 363 -37.12 -0.43 -42.10
C VAL A 363 -35.69 -0.04 -41.74
N TYR A 364 -34.74 -0.97 -41.94
CA TYR A 364 -33.31 -0.92 -41.61
C TYR A 364 -32.90 -1.45 -40.23
N ASP A 365 -33.25 -2.70 -39.95
CA ASP A 365 -32.50 -3.57 -39.03
C ASP A 365 -31.81 -4.69 -39.84
N GLU A 366 -31.16 -4.29 -40.93
CA GLU A 366 -30.20 -5.11 -41.68
C GLU A 366 -28.76 -4.66 -41.35
N GLU A 367 -28.55 -4.23 -40.11
CA GLU A 367 -27.21 -4.08 -39.55
C GLU A 367 -26.61 -5.48 -39.42
N SER A 368 -25.89 -5.87 -40.48
CA SER A 368 -24.60 -6.53 -40.37
C SER A 368 -24.56 -7.54 -39.21
N LEU A 369 -25.30 -8.64 -39.39
CA LEU A 369 -25.21 -9.86 -38.59
C LEU A 369 -23.83 -10.48 -38.83
N VAL A 370 -22.77 -9.77 -38.43
CA VAL A 370 -21.44 -10.32 -38.21
C VAL A 370 -21.70 -11.39 -37.18
N ASP A 371 -21.61 -12.63 -37.65
CA ASP A 371 -21.96 -13.83 -36.91
C ASP A 371 -21.36 -13.71 -35.51
N GLU A 372 -22.21 -13.53 -34.51
CA GLU A 372 -21.83 -13.32 -33.12
C GLU A 372 -20.88 -14.43 -32.65
N LYS A 373 -21.04 -15.63 -33.23
CA LYS A 373 -20.16 -16.78 -33.04
C LYS A 373 -18.75 -16.57 -33.55
N VAL A 374 -18.56 -15.83 -34.65
CA VAL A 374 -17.23 -15.50 -35.18
C VAL A 374 -16.52 -14.52 -34.24
N VAL A 375 -17.24 -13.54 -33.69
CA VAL A 375 -16.69 -12.60 -32.71
C VAL A 375 -16.34 -13.33 -31.41
N GLU A 376 -17.23 -14.19 -30.92
CA GLU A 376 -17.00 -15.00 -29.73
C GLU A 376 -15.79 -15.94 -29.92
N SER A 377 -15.70 -16.61 -31.06
CA SER A 377 -14.56 -17.48 -31.40
C SER A 377 -13.24 -16.70 -31.49
N LEU A 378 -13.26 -15.47 -32.01
CA LEU A 378 -12.08 -14.63 -32.10
C LEU A 378 -11.61 -14.17 -30.72
N LEU A 379 -12.54 -13.78 -29.84
CA LEU A 379 -12.23 -13.39 -28.47
C LEU A 379 -11.72 -14.58 -27.65
N GLU A 380 -12.31 -15.77 -27.80
CA GLU A 380 -11.85 -16.99 -27.15
C GLU A 380 -10.43 -17.36 -27.60
N ALA A 381 -10.16 -17.30 -28.91
CA ALA A 381 -8.83 -17.56 -29.46
C ALA A 381 -7.79 -16.53 -28.96
N GLN A 382 -8.15 -15.26 -28.87
CA GLN A 382 -7.28 -14.22 -28.35
C GLN A 382 -7.00 -14.42 -26.86
N ASN A 383 -8.02 -14.76 -26.07
CA ASN A 383 -7.87 -15.00 -24.64
C ASN A 383 -7.01 -16.24 -24.36
N ALA A 384 -7.20 -17.33 -25.12
CA ALA A 384 -6.35 -18.53 -25.04
C ALA A 384 -4.87 -18.20 -25.35
N ARG A 385 -4.62 -17.31 -26.32
CA ARG A 385 -3.27 -16.88 -26.67
C ARG A 385 -2.61 -16.07 -25.56
N PHE A 386 -3.38 -15.22 -24.87
CA PHE A 386 -2.90 -14.48 -23.69
C PHE A 386 -2.62 -15.40 -22.51
N GLU A 387 -3.50 -16.39 -22.25
CA GLU A 387 -3.30 -17.36 -21.18
C GLU A 387 -2.03 -18.21 -21.41
N GLN A 388 -1.79 -18.62 -22.66
CA GLN A 388 -0.56 -19.31 -23.05
C GLN A 388 0.68 -18.43 -22.82
N LEU A 389 0.66 -17.17 -23.24
CA LEU A 389 1.79 -16.24 -23.04
C LEU A 389 2.09 -16.03 -21.54
N LEU A 390 1.05 -15.94 -20.70
CA LEU A 390 1.22 -15.83 -19.26
C LEU A 390 1.74 -17.14 -18.63
N HIS A 391 1.41 -18.30 -19.20
CA HIS A 391 1.97 -19.58 -18.79
C HIS A 391 3.47 -19.63 -19.12
N ASP A 392 3.84 -19.31 -20.36
CA ASP A 392 5.22 -19.33 -20.84
C ASP A 392 6.10 -18.37 -20.00
N LEU A 393 5.62 -17.16 -19.70
CA LEU A 393 6.33 -16.21 -18.82
C LEU A 393 6.53 -16.74 -17.39
N ARG A 394 5.59 -17.53 -16.86
CA ARG A 394 5.74 -18.13 -15.52
C ARG A 394 6.75 -19.26 -15.53
N GLU A 395 6.77 -20.05 -16.60
CA GLU A 395 7.71 -21.15 -16.82
C GLU A 395 9.14 -20.61 -17.02
N GLU A 396 9.31 -19.57 -17.83
CA GLU A 396 10.59 -18.88 -18.04
C GLU A 396 11.14 -18.33 -16.71
N ARG A 397 10.31 -17.64 -15.93
CA ARG A 397 10.68 -17.16 -14.57
C ARG A 397 10.98 -18.28 -13.58
N MET A 398 10.48 -19.49 -13.80
CA MET A 398 10.81 -20.65 -12.97
C MET A 398 12.16 -21.22 -13.37
N GLU A 399 12.45 -21.35 -14.67
CA GLU A 399 13.73 -21.85 -15.16
C GLU A 399 14.87 -20.87 -14.85
N GLU A 400 14.63 -19.55 -14.94
CA GLU A 400 15.60 -18.52 -14.53
C GLU A 400 15.98 -18.66 -13.05
N ARG A 401 15.01 -18.92 -12.15
CA ARG A 401 15.31 -19.17 -10.73
C ARG A 401 16.11 -20.45 -10.53
N LYS A 402 15.82 -21.49 -11.30
CA LYS A 402 16.52 -22.78 -11.25
C LYS A 402 17.96 -22.64 -11.74
N GLN A 403 18.20 -21.88 -12.81
CA GLN A 403 19.53 -21.54 -13.30
C GLN A 403 20.30 -20.72 -12.27
N ASN A 404 19.69 -19.68 -11.69
CA ASN A 404 20.28 -18.88 -10.62
C ASN A 404 20.65 -19.73 -9.39
N GLN A 405 19.78 -20.68 -9.02
CA GLN A 405 20.07 -21.61 -7.93
C GLN A 405 21.24 -22.56 -8.26
N ALA A 406 21.30 -23.08 -9.49
CA ALA A 406 22.38 -23.94 -9.94
C ALA A 406 23.73 -23.21 -9.94
N MET A 407 23.77 -21.97 -10.45
CA MET A 407 24.96 -21.12 -10.44
C MET A 407 25.46 -20.85 -9.02
N LEU A 408 24.55 -20.56 -8.07
CA LEU A 408 24.92 -20.36 -6.66
C LEU A 408 25.49 -21.63 -6.03
N LEU A 409 24.95 -22.80 -6.34
CA LEU A 409 25.48 -24.08 -5.88
C LEU A 409 26.86 -24.38 -6.48
N GLU A 410 27.08 -24.03 -7.74
CA GLU A 410 28.38 -24.14 -8.39
C GLU A 410 29.42 -23.24 -7.72
N ILE A 411 29.08 -21.98 -7.43
CA ILE A 411 29.95 -21.06 -6.68
C ILE A 411 30.28 -21.63 -5.29
N LEU A 412 29.29 -22.22 -4.59
CA LEU A 412 29.51 -22.84 -3.28
C LEU A 412 30.41 -24.08 -3.38
N HIS A 413 30.28 -24.90 -4.41
CA HIS A 413 31.13 -26.07 -4.61
C HIS A 413 32.60 -25.69 -4.81
N HIS A 414 32.85 -24.59 -5.54
CA HIS A 414 34.20 -24.04 -5.72
C HIS A 414 34.79 -23.41 -4.44
N ARG A 415 33.97 -23.17 -3.40
CA ARG A 415 34.41 -22.61 -2.11
C ARG A 415 34.87 -23.66 -1.10
N THR A 416 34.75 -24.95 -1.39
CA THR A 416 35.26 -26.02 -0.50
C THR A 416 36.78 -26.16 -0.71
N PRO A 417 37.65 -25.61 0.15
CA PRO A 417 39.09 -25.69 -0.06
C PRO A 417 39.59 -27.08 0.35
N VAL A 418 40.45 -27.67 -0.48
CA VAL A 418 41.31 -28.77 -0.07
C VAL A 418 42.38 -28.21 0.86
N GLU A 419 42.36 -28.73 2.09
CA GLU A 419 43.34 -28.67 3.19
C GLU A 419 44.75 -28.12 2.86
N ASP A 420 44.96 -26.80 2.92
CA ASP A 420 46.23 -26.25 3.40
C ASP A 420 46.05 -24.85 4.03
N PRO A 421 46.04 -24.73 5.37
CA PRO A 421 45.61 -23.53 6.09
C PRO A 421 46.58 -22.33 6.06
N SER A 422 47.74 -22.42 5.39
CA SER A 422 48.80 -21.40 5.53
C SER A 422 48.99 -20.48 4.31
N GLN A 423 48.41 -20.78 3.14
CA GLN A 423 48.59 -19.99 1.91
C GLN A 423 47.32 -19.22 1.46
N GLY A 424 46.16 -19.49 2.06
CA GLY A 424 44.86 -19.24 1.41
C GLY A 424 44.23 -17.85 1.52
N VAL A 425 44.70 -16.94 2.39
CA VAL A 425 43.94 -15.72 2.68
C VAL A 425 43.97 -14.72 1.51
N SER A 426 45.13 -14.53 0.88
CA SER A 426 45.27 -13.61 -0.26
C SER A 426 44.59 -14.13 -1.54
N ASP A 427 44.62 -15.43 -1.77
CA ASP A 427 43.98 -16.05 -2.94
C ASP A 427 42.46 -16.09 -2.81
N VAL A 428 41.94 -16.29 -1.59
CA VAL A 428 40.50 -16.23 -1.32
C VAL A 428 39.97 -14.81 -1.51
N GLU A 429 40.70 -13.78 -1.06
CA GLU A 429 40.26 -12.38 -1.26
C GLU A 429 40.27 -11.98 -2.74
N SER A 430 41.31 -12.38 -3.49
CA SER A 430 41.37 -12.20 -4.95
C SER A 430 40.26 -12.95 -5.68
N LEU A 431 39.95 -14.19 -5.27
CA LEU A 431 38.87 -14.98 -5.84
C LEU A 431 37.49 -14.38 -5.54
N VAL A 432 37.27 -13.87 -4.32
CA VAL A 432 36.03 -13.17 -3.95
C VAL A 432 35.87 -11.88 -4.75
N GLY A 433 36.95 -11.11 -4.94
CA GLY A 433 36.94 -9.92 -5.77
C GLY A 433 36.54 -10.23 -7.22
N LYS A 434 37.16 -11.25 -7.84
CA LYS A 434 36.82 -11.69 -9.20
C LYS A 434 35.38 -12.20 -9.32
N GLN A 435 34.89 -12.93 -8.32
CA GLN A 435 33.50 -13.41 -8.31
C GLN A 435 32.50 -12.25 -8.17
N GLN A 436 32.84 -11.25 -7.36
CA GLN A 436 32.00 -10.06 -7.21
C GLN A 436 31.94 -9.25 -8.51
N GLU A 437 33.07 -9.07 -9.18
CA GLU A 437 33.15 -8.41 -10.50
C GLU A 437 32.32 -9.17 -11.54
N GLN A 438 32.48 -10.50 -11.63
CA GLN A 438 31.68 -11.35 -12.54
C GLN A 438 30.17 -11.25 -12.27
N LEU A 439 29.74 -11.19 -11.01
CA LEU A 439 28.34 -11.00 -10.67
C LEU A 439 27.82 -9.61 -11.08
N VAL A 440 28.61 -8.57 -10.87
CA VAL A 440 28.26 -7.20 -11.28
C VAL A 440 28.13 -7.11 -12.80
N ASP A 441 29.07 -7.70 -13.54
CA ASP A 441 29.03 -7.75 -15.01
C ASP A 441 27.81 -8.51 -15.52
N LEU A 442 27.48 -9.65 -14.90
CA LEU A 442 26.28 -10.42 -15.23
C LEU A 442 25.00 -9.61 -14.98
N PHE A 443 24.91 -8.90 -13.84
CA PHE A 443 23.76 -8.03 -13.56
C PHE A 443 23.66 -6.87 -14.55
N ALA A 444 24.80 -6.27 -14.94
CA ALA A 444 24.83 -5.22 -15.96
C ALA A 444 24.36 -5.75 -17.32
N GLN A 445 24.80 -6.95 -17.71
CA GLN A 445 24.36 -7.62 -18.93
C GLN A 445 22.85 -7.89 -18.92
N MET A 446 22.31 -8.51 -17.86
CA MET A 446 20.87 -8.75 -17.76
C MET A 446 20.05 -7.45 -17.80
N HIS A 447 20.55 -6.38 -17.20
CA HIS A 447 19.90 -5.06 -17.27
C HIS A 447 19.87 -4.50 -18.69
N LYS A 448 20.96 -4.69 -19.45
CA LYS A 448 21.07 -4.28 -20.85
C LYS A 448 20.13 -5.09 -21.75
N GLU A 449 20.08 -6.42 -21.59
CA GLU A 449 19.16 -7.29 -22.32
C GLU A 449 17.69 -6.91 -22.08
N ARG A 450 17.29 -6.71 -20.82
CA ARG A 450 15.93 -6.26 -20.49
C ARG A 450 15.61 -4.86 -21.02
N GLN A 451 16.60 -4.00 -21.19
CA GLN A 451 16.40 -2.70 -21.83
C GLN A 451 16.19 -2.86 -23.34
N GLN A 452 17.00 -3.70 -23.99
CA GLN A 452 16.84 -4.04 -25.40
C GLN A 452 15.47 -4.64 -25.71
N GLU A 453 15.01 -5.60 -24.90
CA GLU A 453 13.67 -6.21 -25.06
C GLU A 453 12.54 -5.17 -24.99
N ARG A 454 12.66 -4.17 -24.11
CA ARG A 454 11.69 -3.08 -24.01
C ARG A 454 11.73 -2.20 -25.25
N GLU A 455 12.92 -1.88 -25.75
CA GLU A 455 13.10 -1.09 -26.98
C GLU A 455 12.55 -1.83 -28.21
N ASP A 456 12.78 -3.15 -28.29
CA ASP A 456 12.25 -4.02 -29.35
C ASP A 456 10.73 -4.12 -29.29
N PHE A 457 10.16 -4.28 -28.08
CA PHE A 457 8.71 -4.26 -27.87
C PHE A 457 8.09 -2.93 -28.30
N HIS A 458 8.68 -1.81 -27.91
CA HIS A 458 8.24 -0.49 -28.37
C HIS A 458 8.41 -0.31 -29.89
N GLY A 459 9.45 -0.90 -30.48
CA GLY A 459 9.64 -0.96 -31.93
C GLY A 459 8.50 -1.70 -32.63
N MET A 460 8.10 -2.86 -32.10
CA MET A 460 7.00 -3.66 -32.63
C MET A 460 5.65 -2.93 -32.51
N LEU A 461 5.39 -2.28 -31.38
CA LEU A 461 4.19 -1.44 -31.20
C LEU A 461 4.14 -0.32 -32.24
N ARG A 462 5.24 0.41 -32.46
CA ARG A 462 5.32 1.43 -33.52
C ARG A 462 5.02 0.86 -34.90
N GLN A 463 5.52 -0.34 -35.22
CA GLN A 463 5.22 -0.99 -36.49
C GLN A 463 3.74 -1.31 -36.63
N LEU A 464 3.09 -1.87 -35.59
CA LEU A 464 1.67 -2.18 -35.61
C LEU A 464 0.81 -0.92 -35.73
N SER A 465 1.14 0.15 -35.01
CA SER A 465 0.45 1.45 -35.10
C SER A 465 0.64 2.13 -36.45
N SER A 466 1.77 1.88 -37.13
CA SER A 466 2.06 2.44 -38.45
C SER A 466 1.46 1.65 -39.61
N GLN A 467 0.86 0.48 -39.37
CA GLN A 467 0.22 -0.27 -40.45
C GLN A 467 -0.95 0.55 -41.00
N PRO A 468 -0.95 0.88 -42.31
CA PRO A 468 -2.01 1.66 -42.90
C PRO A 468 -3.32 0.88 -42.75
N THR A 469 -4.22 1.43 -41.93
CA THR A 469 -5.56 0.86 -41.78
C THR A 469 -6.16 0.71 -43.18
N PRO A 470 -6.64 -0.49 -43.54
CA PRO A 470 -7.16 -0.73 -44.89
C PRO A 470 -8.30 0.26 -45.10
N LYS A 471 -8.08 1.23 -46.01
CA LYS A 471 -9.07 2.25 -46.32
C LYS A 471 -10.39 1.54 -46.59
N PRO A 472 -11.48 1.91 -45.91
CA PRO A 472 -12.77 1.29 -46.15
C PRO A 472 -13.03 1.38 -47.65
N ARG A 473 -13.20 0.21 -48.30
CA ARG A 473 -13.57 0.15 -49.71
C ARG A 473 -14.82 0.99 -49.85
N ARG A 474 -14.67 2.20 -50.42
CA ARG A 474 -15.78 3.07 -50.82
C ARG A 474 -16.75 2.17 -51.56
N LYS A 475 -17.90 1.87 -50.94
CA LYS A 475 -19.03 1.25 -51.62
C LYS A 475 -19.30 2.17 -52.80
N GLN A 476 -19.03 1.68 -54.00
CA GLN A 476 -19.47 2.36 -55.22
C GLN A 476 -20.99 2.38 -55.14
N ASP A 477 -21.56 3.56 -54.90
CA ASP A 477 -22.99 3.79 -55.01
C ASP A 477 -23.41 3.38 -56.41
N ARG A 478 -24.05 2.21 -56.47
CA ARG A 478 -24.63 1.64 -57.68
C ARG A 478 -25.96 2.35 -57.86
N THR A 479 -25.90 3.55 -58.43
CA THR A 479 -27.07 4.31 -58.86
C THR A 479 -27.77 3.51 -59.96
N VAL A 480 -28.94 2.97 -59.62
CA VAL A 480 -29.86 2.33 -60.57
C VAL A 480 -30.48 3.45 -61.38
N HIS A 481 -30.01 3.67 -62.61
CA HIS A 481 -30.69 4.47 -63.60
C HIS A 481 -31.49 3.55 -64.51
N GLU A 482 -32.81 3.61 -64.33
CA GLU A 482 -33.83 3.08 -65.22
C GLU A 482 -33.95 4.04 -66.43
N GLY A 483 -33.85 3.51 -67.66
CA GLY A 483 -34.28 4.22 -68.87
C GLY A 483 -33.35 4.18 -70.09
N ARG A 484 -33.63 3.20 -70.98
CA ARG A 484 -33.89 3.39 -72.43
C ARG A 484 -32.74 3.72 -73.41
N ASP A 485 -32.57 2.79 -74.37
CA ASP A 485 -32.17 2.90 -75.78
C ASP A 485 -31.06 3.90 -76.20
N GLU A 486 -29.90 3.37 -76.62
CA GLU A 486 -29.41 3.43 -78.01
C GLU A 486 -27.91 3.10 -78.14
N ALA A 487 -27.65 2.15 -79.05
CA ALA A 487 -26.58 2.11 -80.05
C ALA A 487 -25.13 2.59 -79.75
N ALA A 488 -24.24 1.60 -79.94
CA ALA A 488 -22.97 1.67 -80.68
C ALA A 488 -21.77 2.44 -80.09
N GLY A 489 -20.62 1.79 -80.10
CA GLY A 489 -19.34 2.51 -80.13
C GLY A 489 -18.16 1.87 -79.40
N VAL A 490 -17.60 0.84 -80.03
CA VAL A 490 -16.21 0.38 -79.91
C VAL A 490 -15.22 1.51 -79.61
N LYS A 491 -14.35 1.36 -78.58
CA LYS A 491 -12.88 1.53 -78.69
C LYS A 491 -12.15 1.34 -77.36
N ALA A 492 -11.26 0.35 -77.36
CA ALA A 492 -10.17 0.17 -76.42
C ALA A 492 -9.22 1.39 -76.37
N ARG A 493 -8.65 1.67 -75.19
CA ARG A 493 -7.31 2.29 -75.05
C ARG A 493 -6.78 2.21 -73.62
N LEU A 494 -5.57 1.63 -73.53
CA LEU A 494 -4.58 1.73 -72.45
C LEU A 494 -4.35 3.18 -71.98
N PRO A 495 -3.84 3.38 -70.74
CA PRO A 495 -2.45 3.85 -70.62
C PRO A 495 -1.69 3.28 -69.39
N LYS A 496 -0.45 2.82 -69.58
CA LYS A 496 0.85 3.53 -69.39
C LYS A 496 1.33 3.70 -67.94
N ARG A 497 2.43 2.99 -67.67
CA ARG A 497 3.55 3.26 -66.75
C ARG A 497 3.79 4.74 -66.42
N SER A 498 4.08 5.01 -65.14
CA SER A 498 4.86 6.13 -64.57
C SER A 498 4.84 5.94 -63.04
N ARG A 499 5.83 6.15 -62.18
CA ARG A 499 7.24 6.58 -62.20
C ARG A 499 7.81 6.24 -60.81
N ARG A 500 9.12 5.98 -60.71
CA ARG A 500 9.90 5.98 -59.45
C ARG A 500 9.92 7.36 -58.77
N PRO A 501 10.27 7.41 -57.47
CA PRO A 501 11.32 8.30 -56.96
C PRO A 501 12.38 7.52 -56.15
N SER A 502 13.70 7.58 -56.42
CA SER A 502 14.70 8.55 -55.87
C SER A 502 14.57 8.70 -54.35
N ASN A 503 15.29 7.99 -53.48
CA ASN A 503 16.73 7.88 -53.19
C ASN A 503 17.49 9.22 -53.13
N THR A 504 17.59 9.80 -51.92
CA THR A 504 18.56 10.83 -51.51
C THR A 504 18.68 10.91 -49.99
N GLY A 505 19.93 10.98 -49.49
CA GLY A 505 20.34 11.43 -48.14
C GLY A 505 20.78 10.27 -47.25
N ASN A 506 22.06 9.90 -47.13
CA ASN A 506 23.30 10.65 -46.82
C ASN A 506 23.20 11.45 -45.52
N TRP A 507 23.70 10.88 -44.42
CA TRP A 507 24.24 11.61 -43.27
C TRP A 507 25.46 10.87 -42.73
N GLU A 508 26.57 11.61 -42.74
CA GLU A 508 27.89 11.22 -42.29
C GLU A 508 27.98 11.15 -40.76
N LEU A 509 28.79 10.17 -40.33
CA LEU A 509 29.71 10.16 -39.20
C LEU A 509 29.96 11.51 -38.48
N LEU A 510 29.79 11.49 -37.16
CA LEU A 510 30.65 12.21 -36.23
C LEU A 510 30.87 11.35 -34.98
N ASN A 511 32.09 10.85 -34.86
CA ASN A 511 32.68 10.37 -33.61
C ASN A 511 32.88 11.56 -32.67
N TYR A 512 32.74 11.34 -31.37
CA TYR A 512 33.36 12.17 -30.34
C TYR A 512 33.99 11.28 -29.28
N ASP A 513 35.22 11.64 -28.92
CA ASP A 513 36.10 11.09 -27.88
C ASP A 513 35.50 11.15 -26.47
#